data_AF-A0A7R8W0Y6-F1
#
_entry.id   AF-A0A7R8W0Y6-F1
#
_cell.length_a   1.000
_cell.length_b   1.000
_cell.length_c   1.000
_cell.angle_alpha   90.00
_cell.angle_beta   90.00
_cell.angle_gamma   90.00
#
_symmetry.space_group_name_H-M   'P 1'
#
loop_
_entity.id
_entity.type
_entity.pdbx_description
1 polymer ?
#
loop_
_entity_poly.entity_id
_entity_poly.type
_entity_poly.pdbx_seq_one_letter_code
_entity_poly.pdbx_strand_id
1 'polypeptide(L)'
;MLYKAAVQFWDNKNAANGLAHLGVITALKKICNHPTLLSRATSDCQPDEESLVATLAQLIPADVATNLTRHSGKLSVVVHLLQELHTTKERIVLVSYYTQTLDLLAAICDGSGYSYCRLDGSTPTAQRLPLIDTFNSPHSNYCKVSLAIISKQW
;
A
#
# COMPACT_ATOMS: atom_id res chain seq x y z
N MET A 1 -7.93 10.02 -14.87
CA MET A 1 -7.23 9.53 -16.08
C MET A 1 -6.94 8.04 -15.98
N LEU A 2 -6.23 7.55 -14.95
CA LEU A 2 -5.87 6.12 -14.81
C LEU A 2 -7.07 5.15 -14.77
N TYR A 3 -8.14 5.48 -14.03
CA TYR A 3 -9.34 4.64 -13.99
C TYR A 3 -10.02 4.50 -15.36
N LYS A 4 -10.14 5.61 -16.11
CA LYS A 4 -10.72 5.61 -17.46
C LYS A 4 -9.88 4.76 -18.42
N ALA A 5 -8.55 4.87 -18.36
CA ALA A 5 -7.65 4.06 -19.16
C ALA A 5 -7.74 2.57 -18.83
N ALA A 6 -7.86 2.20 -17.54
CA ALA A 6 -8.01 0.81 -17.13
C ALA A 6 -9.33 0.21 -17.61
N VAL A 7 -10.43 0.98 -17.55
CA VAL A 7 -11.75 0.56 -18.05
C VAL A 7 -11.75 0.44 -19.58
N GLN A 8 -11.19 1.42 -20.30
CA GLN A 8 -11.08 1.37 -21.76
C GLN A 8 -10.25 0.18 -22.25
N PHE A 9 -9.15 -0.14 -21.56
CA PHE A 9 -8.36 -1.33 -21.88
C PHE A 9 -9.16 -2.62 -21.65
N TRP A 10 -9.93 -2.68 -20.56
CA TRP A 10 -10.80 -3.81 -20.27
C TRP A 10 -11.91 -3.98 -21.32
N ASP A 11 -12.58 -2.90 -21.71
CA ASP A 11 -13.61 -2.92 -22.75
C ASP A 11 -13.05 -3.41 -24.09
N ASN A 12 -11.84 -2.95 -24.46
CA ASN A 12 -11.21 -3.32 -25.73
C ASN A 12 -10.74 -4.79 -25.76
N LYS A 13 -10.15 -5.32 -24.68
CA LYS A 13 -9.71 -6.72 -24.63
C LYS A 13 -10.82 -7.73 -24.31
N ASN A 14 -11.90 -7.32 -23.62
CA ASN A 14 -13.09 -8.17 -23.44
C ASN A 14 -13.70 -8.61 -24.78
N ALA A 15 -13.64 -7.74 -25.79
CA ALA A 15 -14.16 -8.04 -27.13
C ALA A 15 -13.28 -9.04 -27.90
N ALA A 16 -11.99 -9.18 -27.56
CA ALA A 16 -11.00 -9.85 -28.38
C ALA A 16 -10.56 -11.24 -27.87
N ASN A 17 -10.56 -11.48 -26.56
CA ASN A 17 -10.43 -12.79 -25.92
C ASN A 17 -10.33 -12.56 -24.40
N GLY A 18 -11.13 -13.29 -23.63
CA GLY A 18 -11.34 -13.09 -22.19
C GLY A 18 -10.09 -12.69 -21.42
N LEU A 19 -9.94 -11.39 -21.18
CA LEU A 19 -8.93 -10.88 -20.27
C LEU A 19 -9.18 -11.54 -18.90
N ALA A 20 -8.12 -11.93 -18.19
CA ALA A 20 -8.28 -12.40 -16.82
C ALA A 20 -8.91 -11.27 -15.99
N HIS A 21 -10.23 -11.29 -15.78
CA HIS A 21 -10.98 -10.31 -15.00
C HIS A 21 -10.34 -10.08 -13.63
N LEU A 22 -9.74 -11.15 -13.08
CA LEU A 22 -8.95 -11.12 -11.86
C LEU A 22 -7.74 -10.16 -11.93
N GLY A 23 -7.06 -10.06 -13.08
CA GLY A 23 -5.95 -9.16 -13.31
C GLY A 23 -6.37 -7.68 -13.29
N VAL A 24 -7.49 -7.34 -13.92
CA VAL A 24 -8.07 -5.98 -13.87
C VAL A 24 -8.50 -5.63 -12.45
N ILE A 25 -9.22 -6.53 -11.78
CA ILE A 25 -9.63 -6.33 -10.39
C ILE A 25 -8.40 -6.10 -9.50
N THR A 26 -7.32 -6.88 -9.70
CA THR A 26 -6.08 -6.74 -8.94
C THR A 26 -5.39 -5.40 -9.22
N ALA A 27 -5.32 -4.97 -10.49
CA ALA A 27 -4.76 -3.68 -10.86
C ALA A 27 -5.57 -2.51 -10.30
N LEU A 28 -6.90 -2.54 -10.40
CA LEU A 28 -7.78 -1.52 -9.83
C LEU A 28 -7.63 -1.44 -8.31
N LYS A 29 -7.57 -2.58 -7.61
CA LYS A 29 -7.31 -2.61 -6.16
C LYS A 29 -5.99 -1.93 -5.80
N LYS A 30 -4.94 -2.13 -6.60
CA LYS A 30 -3.64 -1.47 -6.41
C LYS A 30 -3.71 0.03 -6.65
N ILE A 31 -4.32 0.48 -7.75
CA ILE A 31 -4.49 1.92 -8.09
C ILE A 31 -5.25 2.65 -6.99
N CYS A 32 -6.32 2.04 -6.47
CA CYS A 32 -7.12 2.61 -5.39
C CYS A 32 -6.32 2.83 -4.09
N ASN A 33 -5.22 2.12 -3.89
CA ASN A 33 -4.34 2.32 -2.75
C ASN A 33 -3.24 3.32 -3.09
N HIS A 34 -2.48 3.11 -4.17
CA HIS A 34 -1.58 4.12 -4.72
C HIS A 34 -1.10 3.72 -6.14
N PRO A 35 -0.99 4.67 -7.09
CA PRO A 35 -0.54 4.37 -8.44
C PRO A 35 0.87 3.75 -8.54
N THR A 36 1.83 4.10 -7.67
CA THR A 36 3.18 3.46 -7.71
C THR A 36 3.17 1.95 -7.50
N LEU A 37 2.10 1.40 -6.91
CA LEU A 37 1.95 -0.06 -6.73
C LEU A 37 1.83 -0.80 -8.07
N LEU A 38 1.49 -0.11 -9.17
CA LEU A 38 1.53 -0.67 -10.52
C LEU A 38 2.96 -0.73 -11.07
N SER A 39 3.74 0.34 -10.89
CA SER A 39 5.13 0.39 -11.37
C SER A 39 6.05 -0.62 -10.68
N ARG A 40 5.74 -0.98 -9.42
CA ARG A 40 6.48 -2.03 -8.71
C ARG A 40 6.04 -3.44 -9.08
N ALA A 41 4.88 -3.59 -9.71
CA ALA A 41 4.43 -4.88 -10.23
C ALA A 41 5.11 -5.22 -11.57
N THR A 42 5.58 -4.22 -12.32
CA THR A 42 6.29 -4.41 -13.59
C THR A 42 7.78 -4.70 -13.41
N SER A 43 8.37 -4.44 -12.24
CA SER A 43 9.78 -4.80 -11.97
C SER A 43 9.98 -6.29 -11.66
N ASP A 44 8.93 -6.95 -11.15
CA ASP A 44 9.00 -8.36 -10.71
C ASP A 44 8.54 -9.35 -11.80
N CYS A 45 8.08 -8.88 -12.95
CA CYS A 45 7.58 -9.72 -14.06
C CYS A 45 8.22 -9.28 -15.38
N GLN A 46 8.48 -10.24 -16.28
CA GLN A 46 8.99 -9.92 -17.62
C GLN A 46 8.04 -8.93 -18.33
N PRO A 47 8.59 -8.01 -19.15
CA PRO A 47 7.80 -6.98 -19.81
C PRO A 47 6.99 -7.61 -20.94
N ASP A 48 5.84 -8.17 -20.61
CA ASP A 48 4.80 -8.43 -21.59
C ASP A 48 4.24 -7.05 -21.98
N GLU A 49 4.72 -6.47 -23.08
CA GLU A 49 4.39 -5.09 -23.50
C GLU A 49 2.88 -4.85 -23.71
N GLU A 50 2.10 -5.93 -23.84
CA GLU A 50 0.64 -5.92 -23.95
C GLU A 50 -0.12 -6.06 -22.61
N SER A 51 0.58 -6.04 -21.48
CA SER A 51 -0.02 -6.16 -20.15
C SER A 51 -0.67 -4.84 -19.71
N LEU A 52 -1.90 -4.92 -19.18
CA LEU A 52 -2.66 -3.78 -18.62
C LEU A 52 -1.81 -2.96 -17.64
N VAL A 53 -0.91 -3.60 -16.90
CA VAL A 53 -0.04 -2.94 -15.93
C VAL A 53 0.98 -2.04 -16.61
N ALA A 54 1.55 -2.45 -17.75
CA ALA A 54 2.52 -1.67 -18.51
C ALA A 54 1.87 -0.42 -19.13
N THR A 55 0.69 -0.57 -19.75
CA THR A 55 -0.08 0.55 -20.30
C THR A 55 -0.44 1.59 -19.23
N LEU A 56 -0.86 1.11 -18.04
CA LEU A 56 -1.20 2.01 -16.94
C LEU A 56 0.03 2.65 -16.32
N ALA A 57 1.17 1.96 -16.25
CA ALA A 57 2.42 2.49 -15.72
C ALA A 57 2.95 3.69 -16.54
N GLN A 58 2.81 3.66 -17.87
CA GLN A 58 3.20 4.79 -18.74
C GLN A 58 2.39 6.06 -18.49
N LEU A 59 1.18 5.95 -17.95
CA LEU A 59 0.29 7.07 -17.63
C LEU A 59 0.56 7.65 -16.23
N ILE A 60 1.46 7.06 -15.45
CA ILE A 60 1.81 7.52 -14.11
C ILE A 60 2.85 8.64 -14.22
N PRO A 61 2.57 9.85 -13.71
CA PRO A 61 3.54 10.93 -13.75
C PRO A 61 4.78 10.62 -12.87
N ALA A 62 5.94 11.15 -13.25
CA ALA A 62 7.21 10.84 -12.60
C ALA A 62 7.32 11.34 -11.14
N ASP A 63 6.53 12.35 -10.76
CA ASP A 63 6.51 12.94 -9.41
C ASP A 63 5.77 12.08 -8.38
N VAL A 64 5.09 11.02 -8.82
CA VAL A 64 4.22 10.18 -7.99
C VAL A 64 5.00 9.45 -6.89
N ALA A 65 6.27 9.11 -7.13
CA ALA A 65 7.12 8.50 -6.12
C ALA A 65 7.55 9.50 -5.03
N THR A 66 7.69 10.78 -5.37
CA THR A 66 8.12 11.84 -4.44
C THR A 66 6.98 12.40 -3.59
N ASN A 67 5.74 12.37 -4.09
CA ASN A 67 4.57 12.96 -3.41
C ASN A 67 3.46 11.92 -3.19
N LEU A 68 3.73 10.89 -2.38
CA LEU A 68 2.83 9.75 -2.14
C LEU A 68 1.41 10.16 -1.69
N THR A 69 1.27 11.25 -0.94
CA THR A 69 -0.03 11.75 -0.46
C THR A 69 -0.85 12.42 -1.55
N ARG A 70 -0.21 13.08 -2.52
CA ARG A 70 -0.88 13.85 -3.58
C ARG A 70 -1.63 12.97 -4.57
N HIS A 71 -1.17 11.73 -4.76
CA HIS A 71 -1.70 10.81 -5.77
C HIS A 71 -2.58 9.70 -5.18
N SER A 72 -2.87 9.73 -3.88
CA SER A 72 -3.85 8.83 -3.24
C SER A 72 -4.65 9.55 -2.17
N GLY A 73 -5.96 9.68 -2.41
CA GLY A 73 -6.88 10.26 -1.42
C GLY A 73 -6.92 9.46 -0.12
N LYS A 74 -6.76 8.12 -0.17
CA LYS A 74 -6.67 7.28 1.02
C LYS A 74 -5.45 7.62 1.85
N LEU A 75 -4.27 7.71 1.22
CA LEU A 75 -3.03 8.06 1.93
C LEU A 75 -3.07 9.48 2.47
N SER A 76 -3.67 10.42 1.73
CA SER A 76 -3.89 11.78 2.22
C SER A 76 -4.67 11.78 3.53
N VAL A 77 -5.81 11.08 3.60
CA VAL A 77 -6.63 10.99 4.82
C VAL A 77 -5.86 10.30 5.95
N VAL A 78 -5.16 9.20 5.66
CA VAL A 78 -4.35 8.49 6.67
C VAL A 78 -3.26 9.40 7.24
N VAL A 79 -2.59 10.21 6.43
CA VAL A 79 -1.56 11.14 6.93
C VAL A 79 -2.15 12.21 7.83
N HIS A 80 -3.30 12.80 7.47
CA HIS A 80 -3.97 13.77 8.33
C HIS A 80 -4.39 13.14 9.66
N LEU A 81 -4.97 11.93 9.62
CA LEU A 81 -5.36 11.20 10.82
C LEU A 81 -4.14 10.84 11.67
N LEU A 82 -3.03 10.40 11.07
CA LEU A 82 -1.78 10.13 11.79
C LEU A 82 -1.28 11.39 12.52
N GLN A 83 -1.34 12.56 11.90
CA GLN A 83 -0.91 13.82 12.52
C GLN A 83 -1.79 14.21 13.72
N GLU A 84 -3.11 14.10 13.57
CA GLU A 84 -4.06 14.40 14.65
C GLU A 84 -3.90 13.43 15.83
N LEU A 85 -3.89 12.13 15.55
CA LEU A 85 -3.77 11.08 16.57
C LEU A 85 -2.39 11.07 17.24
N HIS A 86 -1.35 11.47 16.53
CA HIS A 86 -0.03 11.65 17.13
C HIS A 86 -0.03 12.82 18.14
N THR A 87 -0.78 13.89 17.85
CA THR A 87 -0.95 15.03 18.76
C THR A 87 -1.69 14.63 20.03
N THR A 88 -2.70 13.75 19.94
CA THR A 88 -3.41 13.18 21.09
C THR A 88 -2.65 12.06 21.79
N LYS A 89 -1.45 11.70 21.30
CA LYS A 89 -0.58 10.61 21.81
C LYS A 89 -1.27 9.24 21.82
N GLU A 90 -2.17 9.02 20.88
CA GLU A 90 -2.87 7.74 20.74
C GLU A 90 -1.98 6.67 20.08
N ARG A 91 -2.34 5.40 20.31
CA ARG A 91 -1.74 4.26 19.62
C ARG A 91 -2.53 3.97 18.36
N ILE A 92 -1.84 3.80 17.25
CA ILE A 92 -2.47 3.68 15.93
C ILE A 92 -2.12 2.32 15.35
N VAL A 93 -3.13 1.55 14.94
CA VAL A 93 -2.92 0.29 14.23
C VAL A 93 -3.42 0.47 12.79
N LEU A 94 -2.48 0.49 11.85
CA LEU A 94 -2.76 0.51 10.43
C LEU A 94 -2.73 -0.89 9.87
N VAL A 95 -3.78 -1.22 9.14
CA VAL A 95 -4.03 -2.59 8.72
C VAL A 95 -4.25 -2.63 7.20
N SER A 96 -3.57 -3.54 6.52
CA SER A 96 -3.70 -3.70 5.06
C SER A 96 -3.66 -5.18 4.66
N TYR A 97 -4.29 -5.52 3.52
CA TYR A 97 -4.14 -6.84 2.90
C TYR A 97 -2.88 -6.97 2.04
N TYR A 98 -2.25 -5.84 1.68
CA TYR A 98 -1.11 -5.80 0.76
C TYR A 98 0.15 -5.30 1.46
N THR A 99 1.21 -6.12 1.44
CA THR A 99 2.57 -5.77 1.91
C THR A 99 3.07 -4.48 1.27
N GLN A 100 2.88 -4.35 -0.05
CA GLN A 100 3.36 -3.18 -0.81
C GLN A 100 2.70 -1.88 -0.34
N THR A 101 1.45 -1.92 0.15
CA THR A 101 0.80 -0.74 0.75
C THR A 101 1.37 -0.43 2.14
N LEU A 102 1.74 -1.45 2.93
CA LEU A 102 2.44 -1.22 4.19
C LEU A 102 3.83 -0.61 3.97
N ASP A 103 4.53 -0.97 2.90
CA ASP A 103 5.81 -0.33 2.56
C ASP A 103 5.65 1.17 2.29
N LEU A 104 4.56 1.58 1.63
CA LEU A 104 4.26 3.00 1.42
C LEU A 104 3.94 3.71 2.73
N LEU A 105 3.19 3.07 3.63
CA LEU A 105 2.89 3.61 4.95
C LEU A 105 4.15 3.73 5.82
N ALA A 106 5.06 2.75 5.73
CA ALA A 106 6.36 2.81 6.38
C ALA A 106 7.18 4.01 5.88
N ALA A 107 7.28 4.22 4.56
CA ALA A 107 7.98 5.36 3.99
C ALA A 107 7.38 6.72 4.43
N ILE A 108 6.05 6.79 4.57
CA ILE A 108 5.36 7.97 5.11
C ILE A 108 5.71 8.18 6.60
N CYS A 109 5.77 7.11 7.38
CA CYS A 109 6.17 7.18 8.78
C CYS A 109 7.61 7.64 8.93
N ASP A 110 8.54 7.08 8.14
CA ASP A 110 9.95 7.48 8.11
C ASP A 110 10.11 8.96 7.74
N GLY A 111 9.44 9.40 6.67
CA GLY A 111 9.49 10.80 6.22
C GLY A 111 8.87 11.79 7.21
N SER A 112 7.99 11.32 8.09
CA SER A 112 7.34 12.14 9.13
C SER A 112 8.00 11.99 10.51
N GLY A 113 9.00 11.13 10.64
CA GLY A 113 9.68 10.86 11.92
C GLY A 113 8.87 10.02 12.92
N TYR A 114 7.86 9.26 12.47
CA TYR A 114 7.05 8.41 13.34
C TYR A 114 7.72 7.05 13.56
N SER A 115 7.93 6.67 14.83
CA SER A 115 8.38 5.32 15.16
C SER A 115 7.24 4.31 14.97
N TYR A 116 7.49 3.28 14.16
CA TYR A 116 6.51 2.24 13.87
C TYR A 116 7.08 0.82 14.07
N CYS A 117 6.19 -0.15 14.22
CA CYS A 117 6.48 -1.57 14.17
C CYS A 117 5.76 -2.19 12.99
N ARG A 118 6.33 -3.25 12.46
CA ARG A 118 5.73 -4.01 11.37
C ARG A 118 5.51 -5.45 11.79
N LEU A 119 4.26 -5.89 11.70
CA LEU A 119 3.83 -7.27 11.92
C LEU A 119 3.29 -7.82 10.60
N ASP A 120 4.14 -8.56 9.88
CA ASP A 120 3.74 -9.24 8.65
C ASP A 120 4.22 -10.70 8.63
N GLY A 121 3.99 -11.37 7.50
CA GLY A 121 4.37 -12.78 7.32
C GLY A 121 5.89 -13.02 7.35
N SER A 122 6.71 -11.99 7.16
CA SER A 122 8.16 -12.08 7.23
C SER A 122 8.70 -11.92 8.67
N THR A 123 7.89 -11.38 9.59
CA THR A 123 8.26 -11.28 11.01
C THR A 123 8.34 -12.68 11.63
N PRO A 124 9.52 -13.10 12.15
CA PRO A 124 9.69 -14.39 12.80
C PRO A 124 8.70 -14.57 13.95
N THR A 125 8.13 -15.77 14.11
CA THR A 125 7.14 -16.06 15.17
C THR A 125 7.63 -15.67 16.55
N ALA A 126 8.91 -15.91 16.85
CA ALA A 126 9.54 -15.57 18.13
C ALA A 126 9.58 -14.05 18.42
N GLN A 127 9.57 -13.21 17.38
CA GLN A 127 9.61 -11.75 17.52
C GLN A 127 8.21 -11.11 17.57
N ARG A 128 7.15 -11.86 17.22
CA ARG A 128 5.78 -11.32 17.19
C ARG A 128 5.27 -10.95 18.58
N LEU A 129 5.41 -11.86 19.56
CA LEU A 129 4.97 -11.60 20.93
C LEU A 129 5.71 -10.41 21.57
N PRO A 130 7.06 -10.32 21.52
CA PRO A 130 7.78 -9.15 22.03
C PRO A 130 7.36 -7.83 21.37
N LEU A 131 7.08 -7.82 20.06
CA LEU A 131 6.61 -6.63 19.35
C LEU A 131 5.21 -6.20 19.81
N ILE A 132 4.30 -7.16 19.99
CA ILE A 132 2.95 -6.93 20.51
C ILE A 132 3.03 -6.42 21.94
N ASP A 133 3.86 -7.02 22.80
CA ASP A 133 4.05 -6.61 24.19
C ASP A 133 4.64 -5.21 24.29
N THR A 134 5.61 -4.88 23.43
CA THR A 134 6.20 -3.54 23.33
C THR A 134 5.16 -2.51 22.92
N PHE A 135 4.31 -2.82 21.94
CA PHE A 135 3.23 -1.93 21.50
C PHE A 135 2.15 -1.73 22.57
N ASN A 136 1.78 -2.80 23.27
CA ASN A 136 0.76 -2.78 24.33
C ASN A 136 1.26 -2.19 25.65
N SER A 137 2.58 -2.07 25.83
CA SER A 137 3.14 -1.52 27.07
C SER A 137 2.75 -0.05 27.25
N PRO A 138 2.15 0.32 28.41
CA PRO A 138 1.75 1.70 28.70
C PRO A 138 2.93 2.68 28.76
N HIS A 139 4.13 2.17 29.03
CA HIS A 139 5.37 2.96 29.21
C HIS A 139 6.27 2.96 27.96
N SER A 140 5.93 2.19 26.93
CA SER A 140 6.72 2.17 25.71
C SER A 140 6.44 3.42 24.88
N ASN A 141 7.43 4.32 24.79
CA ASN A 141 7.48 5.36 23.78
C ASN A 141 8.01 4.84 22.43
N TYR A 142 8.56 3.61 22.44
CA TYR A 142 8.99 2.92 21.24
C TYR A 142 7.74 2.35 20.54
N CYS A 143 7.55 2.77 19.29
CA CYS A 143 6.53 2.25 18.37
C CYS A 143 5.07 2.56 18.77
N LYS A 144 4.60 3.75 18.38
CA LYS A 144 3.19 4.16 18.57
C LYS A 144 2.29 3.79 17.39
N VAL A 145 2.89 3.51 16.24
CA VAL A 145 2.18 3.08 15.02
C VAL A 145 2.52 1.62 14.75
N SER A 146 1.52 0.76 14.66
CA SER A 146 1.68 -0.64 14.26
C SER A 146 1.15 -0.84 12.84
N LEU A 147 1.99 -1.34 11.95
CA LEU A 147 1.66 -1.70 10.57
C LEU A 147 1.45 -3.22 10.50
N ALA A 148 0.22 -3.67 10.26
CA ALA A 148 -0.13 -5.08 10.29
C ALA A 148 -0.78 -5.57 8.98
N ILE A 149 -0.48 -6.81 8.59
CA ILE A 149 -1.19 -7.46 7.49
C ILE A 149 -2.41 -8.23 8.01
N ILE A 150 -3.56 -8.06 7.35
CA ILE A 150 -4.69 -8.99 7.50
C ILE A 150 -4.36 -10.24 6.70
N SER A 151 -3.67 -11.17 7.35
CA SER A 151 -3.53 -12.53 6.88
C SER A 151 -4.45 -13.42 7.71
N LYS A 152 -5.10 -14.41 7.10
CA LYS A 152 -5.93 -15.43 7.77
C LYS A 152 -5.13 -16.41 8.66
N GLN A 153 -3.96 -16.00 9.14
CA GLN A 153 -3.06 -16.82 9.95
C GLN A 153 -2.84 -16.08 11.28
N TRP A 154 -3.93 -16.00 12.05
CA TRP A 154 -3.96 -15.71 13.48
C TRP A 154 -4.75 -16.82 14.15
#